data_AF-A0A9W8ZJE1-F1
#
_entry.id   AF-A0A9W8ZJE1-F1
#
_cell.length_a   1.000
_cell.length_b   1.000
_cell.length_c   1.000
_cell.angle_alpha   90.00
_cell.angle_beta   90.00
_cell.angle_gamma   90.00
#
_symmetry.space_group_name_H-M   'P 1'
#
loop_
_entity.id
_entity.type
_entity.pdbx_description
1 polymer ?
#
loop_
_entity_poly.entity_id
_entity_poly.type
_entity_poly.pdbx_seq_one_letter_code
_entity_poly.pdbx_strand_id
1 'polypeptide(L)'
;MEKYSQFRDKGTAIAPFLPVPPPPVGLAWTPIYAFLFLCRIPFVVGLSVFYFGIVEWLPVGGTIKYVLLWALLGLTGVWWVDFQVDGVKRGRLSEAKEHTPQAGTIIASSFTSPLDPLYLAGIFQPIFTRSYPNSRKVERITLLRAILLAFAPPTVVPQDESKLVTLASLVEANPRSIICVFPECTTTNGRGILPLSPSLLSAKGDTKIYPVNLRYTPQDVTTPVSGGYVSWLYQLLSKPSHQMRVRIAMRVYNSSSIDSPARKSEKAVASGYDSNIFDTPDLRNGASSRLEREMGMDITTGETEGEVSAQEQKVLDRVAEDLARLGRVKRVGLDVGDKIEFLKVWLKRRR
;
A
#
# COMPACT_ATOMS: atom_id res chain seq x y z
N MET A 1 -8.08 -25.36 -18.73
CA MET A 1 -7.39 -24.18 -18.14
C MET A 1 -7.34 -22.97 -19.08
N GLU A 2 -7.80 -23.09 -20.34
CA GLU A 2 -7.69 -22.06 -21.37
C GLU A 2 -8.61 -20.83 -21.15
N LYS A 3 -9.78 -21.01 -20.52
CA LYS A 3 -10.76 -19.92 -20.34
C LYS A 3 -10.34 -18.80 -19.37
N TYR A 4 -9.37 -19.05 -18.48
CA TYR A 4 -8.80 -18.00 -17.63
C TYR A 4 -7.48 -17.46 -18.18
N SER A 5 -7.05 -17.94 -19.35
CA SER A 5 -5.84 -17.45 -20.02
C SER A 5 -5.98 -15.99 -20.44
N GLN A 6 -7.21 -15.51 -20.65
CA GLN A 6 -7.49 -14.10 -20.96
C GLN A 6 -7.14 -13.17 -19.77
N PHE A 7 -7.25 -13.65 -18.54
CA PHE A 7 -6.91 -12.90 -17.32
C PHE A 7 -5.46 -13.15 -16.86
N ARG A 8 -4.61 -13.59 -17.79
CA ARG A 8 -3.16 -13.59 -17.65
C ARG A 8 -2.61 -12.38 -18.36
N ASP A 9 -1.68 -11.71 -17.69
CA ASP A 9 -0.94 -10.62 -18.31
C ASP A 9 -0.19 -11.15 -19.54
N LYS A 10 -0.36 -10.49 -20.70
CA LYS A 10 0.19 -10.99 -21.98
C LYS A 10 1.72 -11.00 -21.99
N GLY A 11 2.35 -10.06 -21.29
CA GLY A 11 3.81 -9.95 -21.22
C GLY A 11 4.43 -10.92 -20.23
N THR A 12 3.85 -11.07 -19.05
CA THR A 12 4.45 -11.86 -17.95
C THR A 12 3.84 -13.24 -17.76
N ALA A 13 2.71 -13.53 -18.41
CA ALA A 13 1.87 -14.73 -18.23
C ALA A 13 1.37 -14.95 -16.78
N ILE A 14 1.45 -13.92 -15.92
CA ILE A 14 1.02 -13.97 -14.52
C ILE A 14 -0.49 -13.74 -14.45
N ALA A 15 -1.18 -14.54 -13.63
CA ALA A 15 -2.59 -14.33 -13.29
C ALA A 15 -2.70 -13.78 -11.86
N PRO A 16 -2.85 -12.45 -11.66
CA PRO A 16 -2.89 -11.83 -10.33
C PRO A 16 -4.23 -12.06 -9.61
N PHE A 17 -5.30 -12.41 -10.33
CA PHE A 17 -6.65 -12.56 -9.77
C PHE A 17 -7.01 -14.01 -9.43
N LEU A 18 -6.18 -14.98 -9.82
CA LEU A 18 -6.44 -16.38 -9.49
C LEU A 18 -6.08 -16.68 -8.04
N PRO A 19 -6.99 -17.30 -7.26
CA PRO A 19 -6.69 -17.69 -5.89
C PRO A 19 -5.58 -18.74 -5.84
N VAL A 20 -4.70 -18.62 -4.86
CA VAL A 20 -3.65 -19.61 -4.61
C VAL A 20 -4.27 -20.76 -3.80
N PRO A 21 -4.27 -22.00 -4.32
CA PRO A 21 -4.81 -23.11 -3.56
C PRO A 21 -3.96 -23.36 -2.30
N PRO A 22 -4.58 -23.75 -1.18
CA PRO A 22 -3.84 -24.16 -0.01
C PRO A 22 -2.99 -25.40 -0.32
N PRO A 23 -1.85 -25.60 0.38
CA PRO A 23 -1.07 -26.82 0.26
C PRO A 23 -1.95 -28.04 0.61
N PRO A 24 -1.76 -29.19 -0.07
CA PRO A 24 -2.55 -30.37 0.20
C PRO A 24 -2.33 -30.83 1.63
N VAL A 25 -3.43 -31.10 2.33
CA VAL A 25 -3.42 -31.58 3.69
C VAL A 25 -3.79 -33.07 3.70
N GLY A 26 -3.03 -33.88 4.43
CA GLY A 26 -3.41 -35.28 4.62
C GLY A 26 -4.72 -35.39 5.40
N LEU A 27 -5.56 -36.36 5.05
CA LEU A 27 -6.86 -36.60 5.71
C LEU A 27 -6.73 -36.69 7.25
N ALA A 28 -5.62 -37.23 7.75
CA ALA A 28 -5.31 -37.34 9.17
C ALA A 28 -5.13 -36.00 9.92
N TRP A 29 -4.77 -34.92 9.22
CA TRP A 29 -4.57 -33.58 9.82
C TRP A 29 -5.86 -32.76 9.88
N THR A 30 -6.89 -33.15 9.14
CA THR A 30 -8.21 -32.50 9.13
C THR A 30 -8.84 -32.30 10.52
N PRO A 31 -8.90 -33.32 11.42
CA PRO A 31 -9.46 -33.12 12.76
C PRO A 31 -8.66 -32.10 13.58
N ILE A 32 -7.34 -32.05 13.43
CA ILE A 32 -6.48 -31.09 14.13
C ILE A 32 -6.78 -29.67 13.65
N TYR A 33 -6.93 -29.48 12.34
CA TYR A 33 -7.28 -28.17 11.76
C TYR A 33 -8.68 -27.70 12.12
N ALA A 34 -9.65 -28.62 12.16
CA ALA A 34 -10.99 -28.32 12.64
C ALA A 34 -10.99 -27.94 14.13
N PHE A 35 -10.23 -28.66 14.95
CA PHE A 35 -10.07 -28.34 16.37
C PHE A 35 -9.43 -26.97 16.58
N LEU A 36 -8.32 -26.67 15.89
CA LEU A 36 -7.67 -25.35 15.95
C LEU A 36 -8.60 -24.22 15.54
N PHE A 37 -9.38 -24.43 14.47
CA PHE A 37 -10.38 -23.48 14.01
C PHE A 37 -11.44 -23.21 15.09
N LEU A 38 -12.05 -24.26 15.64
CA LEU A 38 -13.09 -24.15 16.67
C LEU A 38 -12.58 -23.52 17.97
N CYS A 39 -11.34 -23.81 18.36
CA CYS A 39 -10.74 -23.19 19.53
C CYS A 39 -10.43 -21.71 19.31
N ARG A 40 -9.95 -21.30 18.13
CA ARG A 40 -9.54 -19.91 17.86
C ARG A 40 -10.69 -18.98 17.51
N ILE A 41 -11.71 -19.47 16.82
CA ILE A 41 -12.82 -18.63 16.35
C ILE A 41 -13.53 -17.83 17.46
N PRO A 42 -13.87 -18.36 18.64
CA PRO A 42 -14.53 -17.55 19.68
C PRO A 42 -13.64 -16.39 20.16
N PHE A 43 -12.32 -16.61 20.27
CA PHE A 43 -11.39 -15.58 20.70
C PHE A 43 -11.18 -14.50 19.63
N VAL A 44 -11.01 -14.91 18.37
CA VAL A 44 -10.84 -13.96 17.26
C VAL A 44 -12.10 -13.12 17.07
N VAL A 45 -13.28 -13.75 17.08
CA VAL A 45 -14.56 -13.03 16.94
C VAL A 45 -14.81 -12.15 18.15
N GLY A 46 -14.66 -12.67 19.37
CA GLY A 46 -14.86 -11.90 20.60
C GLY A 46 -13.94 -10.68 20.70
N LEU A 47 -12.65 -10.86 20.41
CA LEU A 47 -11.68 -9.77 20.42
C LEU A 47 -11.93 -8.76 19.29
N SER A 48 -12.35 -9.23 18.11
CA SER A 48 -12.72 -8.34 17.00
C SER A 48 -13.94 -7.48 17.35
N VAL A 49 -14.99 -8.08 17.91
CA VAL A 49 -16.19 -7.36 18.35
C VAL A 49 -15.85 -6.36 19.45
N PHE A 50 -15.02 -6.76 20.42
CA PHE A 50 -14.55 -5.86 21.46
C PHE A 50 -13.74 -4.67 20.88
N TYR A 51 -12.80 -4.95 19.99
CA TYR A 51 -11.96 -3.91 19.40
C TYR A 51 -12.78 -2.94 18.53
N PHE A 52 -13.51 -3.45 17.53
CA PHE A 52 -14.25 -2.60 16.59
C PHE A 52 -15.55 -2.01 17.16
N GLY A 53 -16.15 -2.67 18.15
CA GLY A 53 -17.40 -2.22 18.78
C GLY A 53 -17.20 -1.25 19.94
N ILE A 54 -16.07 -1.32 20.64
CA ILE A 54 -15.84 -0.54 21.88
C ILE A 54 -14.56 0.30 21.78
N VAL A 55 -13.42 -0.34 21.57
CA VAL A 55 -12.09 0.30 21.64
C VAL A 55 -11.87 1.32 20.52
N GLU A 56 -12.40 1.07 19.34
CA GLU A 56 -12.27 2.00 18.20
C GLU A 56 -12.99 3.33 18.47
N TRP A 57 -14.11 3.31 19.21
CA TRP A 57 -14.93 4.49 19.52
C TRP A 57 -14.44 5.26 20.75
N LEU A 58 -13.66 4.62 21.61
CA LEU A 58 -13.10 5.25 22.79
C LEU A 58 -11.76 5.94 22.44
N PRO A 59 -11.45 7.10 23.05
CA PRO A 59 -10.13 7.73 22.96
C PRO A 59 -9.11 7.00 23.84
N VAL A 60 -9.00 5.67 23.68
CA VAL A 60 -8.00 4.85 24.36
C VAL A 60 -6.63 5.11 23.78
N GLY A 61 -5.62 5.17 24.65
CA GLY A 61 -4.23 5.43 24.27
C GLY A 61 -3.70 4.44 23.23
N GLY A 62 -2.78 4.90 22.38
CA GLY A 62 -2.22 4.12 21.28
C GLY A 62 -1.63 2.77 21.71
N THR A 63 -1.07 2.68 22.92
CA THR A 63 -0.53 1.44 23.49
C THR A 63 -1.58 0.34 23.66
N ILE A 64 -2.79 0.69 24.08
CA ILE A 64 -3.88 -0.29 24.25
C ILE A 64 -4.28 -0.84 22.90
N LYS A 65 -4.48 0.05 21.91
CA LYS A 65 -4.78 -0.35 20.53
C LYS A 65 -3.67 -1.22 19.96
N TYR A 66 -2.41 -0.88 20.18
CA TYR A 66 -1.26 -1.67 19.78
C TYR A 66 -1.34 -3.09 20.35
N VAL A 67 -1.49 -3.25 21.67
CA VAL A 67 -1.55 -4.57 22.32
C VAL A 67 -2.72 -5.39 21.80
N LEU A 68 -3.91 -4.79 21.65
CA LEU A 68 -5.09 -5.49 21.17
C LEU A 68 -4.97 -5.93 19.70
N LEU A 69 -4.43 -5.07 18.84
CA LEU A 69 -4.22 -5.39 17.42
C LEU A 69 -3.16 -6.49 17.25
N TRP A 70 -2.09 -6.46 18.04
CA TRP A 70 -1.08 -7.52 18.06
C TRP A 70 -1.63 -8.83 18.63
N ALA A 71 -2.45 -8.77 19.68
CA ALA A 71 -3.16 -9.94 20.19
C ALA A 71 -4.11 -10.54 19.14
N LEU A 72 -4.84 -9.70 18.42
CA LEU A 72 -5.72 -10.14 17.32
C LEU A 72 -4.92 -10.80 16.20
N LEU A 73 -3.80 -10.19 15.78
CA LEU A 73 -2.90 -10.75 14.77
C LEU A 73 -2.32 -12.11 15.22
N GLY A 74 -1.89 -12.23 16.48
CA GLY A 74 -1.40 -13.47 17.06
C GLY A 74 -2.46 -14.58 17.09
N LEU A 75 -3.70 -14.25 17.47
CA LEU A 75 -4.82 -15.19 17.47
C LEU A 75 -5.21 -15.68 16.07
N THR A 76 -4.99 -14.86 15.02
CA THR A 76 -5.15 -15.29 13.62
C THR A 76 -4.04 -16.25 13.14
N GLY A 77 -3.07 -16.57 13.99
CA GLY A 77 -1.98 -17.50 13.68
C GLY A 77 -0.76 -16.85 13.02
N VAL A 78 -0.70 -15.52 12.93
CA VAL A 78 0.48 -14.80 12.42
C VAL A 78 1.46 -14.59 13.57
N TRP A 79 2.24 -15.63 13.87
CA TRP A 79 3.23 -15.61 14.97
C TRP A 79 4.59 -15.06 14.54
N TRP A 80 4.90 -15.13 13.24
CA TRP A 80 6.22 -14.80 12.71
C TRP A 80 6.13 -13.65 11.72
N VAL A 81 6.60 -12.48 12.14
CA VAL A 81 6.71 -11.30 11.29
C VAL A 81 8.19 -10.98 11.06
N ASP A 82 8.64 -11.15 9.82
CA ASP A 82 9.98 -10.75 9.40
C ASP A 82 9.92 -9.35 8.80
N PHE A 83 10.30 -8.35 9.60
CA PHE A 83 10.38 -6.96 9.19
C PHE A 83 11.79 -6.65 8.68
N GLN A 84 11.89 -6.06 7.49
CA GLN A 84 13.17 -5.60 6.94
C GLN A 84 12.99 -4.31 6.16
N VAL A 85 13.92 -3.39 6.35
CA VAL A 85 14.02 -2.15 5.60
C VAL A 85 15.08 -2.35 4.51
N ASP A 86 14.77 -1.91 3.30
CA ASP A 86 15.68 -1.98 2.17
C ASP A 86 16.90 -1.08 2.39
N GLY A 87 18.06 -1.51 1.90
CA GLY A 87 19.34 -0.80 2.09
C GLY A 87 19.98 -0.90 3.47
N VAL A 88 19.29 -1.42 4.50
CA VAL A 88 19.86 -1.59 5.85
C VAL A 88 20.17 -3.07 6.12
N LYS A 89 21.42 -3.38 6.49
CA LYS A 89 21.80 -4.74 6.92
C LYS A 89 21.12 -5.08 8.25
N ARG A 90 20.61 -6.32 8.38
CA ARG A 90 20.02 -6.84 9.64
C ARG A 90 20.98 -6.58 10.81
N GLY A 91 20.54 -5.81 11.81
CA GLY A 91 21.31 -5.48 13.01
C GLY A 91 21.73 -4.02 13.18
N ARG A 92 21.61 -3.17 12.14
CA ARG A 92 21.87 -1.71 12.25
C ARG A 92 20.57 -0.92 12.43
N LEU A 93 20.01 -1.00 13.64
CA LEU A 93 18.72 -0.38 13.96
C LEU A 93 18.75 1.16 13.95
N SER A 94 19.92 1.77 14.19
CA SER A 94 20.10 3.23 14.19
C SER A 94 19.89 3.83 12.79
N GLU A 95 20.47 3.21 11.75
CA GLU A 95 20.28 3.59 10.34
C GLU A 95 18.83 3.34 9.88
N ALA A 96 18.15 2.33 10.45
CA ALA A 96 16.76 2.01 10.09
C ALA A 96 15.75 3.11 10.50
N LYS A 97 16.03 3.91 11.54
CA LYS A 97 15.08 4.95 12.02
C LYS A 97 14.77 6.03 10.98
N GLU A 98 15.74 6.38 10.14
CA GLU A 98 15.56 7.36 9.07
C GLU A 98 14.78 6.80 7.87
N HIS A 99 14.85 5.48 7.68
CA HIS A 99 14.22 4.76 6.58
C HIS A 99 12.87 4.15 6.95
N THR A 100 12.42 4.30 8.19
CA THR A 100 11.06 3.92 8.61
C THR A 100 10.07 5.07 8.46
N PRO A 101 8.79 4.78 8.15
CA PRO A 101 7.72 5.78 8.12
C PRO A 101 7.59 6.51 9.46
N GLN A 102 7.49 7.83 9.41
CA GLN A 102 7.31 8.71 10.57
C GLN A 102 6.04 9.54 10.45
N ALA A 103 5.64 10.22 11.52
CA ALA A 103 4.52 11.16 11.49
C ALA A 103 4.64 12.17 10.32
N GLY A 104 3.55 12.41 9.59
CA GLY A 104 3.53 13.29 8.42
C GLY A 104 4.08 12.65 7.14
N THR A 105 4.26 11.32 7.11
CA THR A 105 4.67 10.58 5.90
C THR A 105 3.55 9.71 5.36
N ILE A 106 3.70 9.27 4.11
CA ILE A 106 2.71 8.45 3.40
C ILE A 106 3.30 7.04 3.21
N ILE A 107 2.51 6.02 3.51
CA ILE A 107 2.80 4.62 3.20
C ILE A 107 2.00 4.23 1.95
N ALA A 108 2.69 3.78 0.92
CA ALA A 108 2.09 3.18 -0.26
C ALA A 108 2.22 1.66 -0.15
N SER A 109 1.15 0.98 0.28
CA SER A 109 1.19 -0.45 0.57
C SER A 109 0.58 -1.29 -0.56
N SER A 110 1.20 -2.44 -0.85
CA SER A 110 0.53 -3.49 -1.62
C SER A 110 -0.73 -3.98 -0.90
N PHE A 111 -1.76 -4.41 -1.64
CA PHE A 111 -3.00 -4.93 -1.04
C PHE A 111 -3.30 -6.35 -1.53
N THR A 112 -3.16 -7.32 -0.64
CA THR A 112 -3.27 -8.76 -0.96
C THR A 112 -4.23 -9.48 -0.02
N SER A 113 -4.33 -9.05 1.24
CA SER A 113 -5.07 -9.74 2.30
C SER A 113 -5.78 -8.75 3.24
N PRO A 114 -6.91 -9.14 3.86
CA PRO A 114 -7.54 -8.37 4.94
C PRO A 114 -6.63 -8.22 6.16
N LEU A 115 -5.55 -9.02 6.26
CA LEU A 115 -4.53 -8.87 7.29
C LEU A 115 -3.58 -7.69 7.04
N ASP A 116 -3.48 -7.17 5.81
CA ASP A 116 -2.56 -6.07 5.50
C ASP A 116 -2.92 -4.80 6.31
N PRO A 117 -4.18 -4.30 6.27
CA PRO A 117 -4.57 -3.16 7.09
C PRO A 117 -4.45 -3.44 8.59
N LEU A 118 -4.73 -4.68 9.02
CA LEU A 118 -4.64 -5.06 10.43
C LEU A 118 -3.20 -4.96 10.96
N TYR A 119 -2.24 -5.47 10.19
CA TYR A 119 -0.83 -5.37 10.55
C TYR A 119 -0.34 -3.91 10.54
N LEU A 120 -0.68 -3.16 9.49
CA LEU A 120 -0.28 -1.75 9.36
C LEU A 120 -0.85 -0.91 10.51
N ALA A 121 -2.08 -1.18 10.93
CA ALA A 121 -2.68 -0.58 12.12
C ALA A 121 -1.93 -0.97 13.40
N GLY A 122 -1.54 -2.24 13.53
CA GLY A 122 -0.81 -2.74 14.69
C GLY A 122 0.57 -2.12 14.87
N ILE A 123 1.27 -1.74 13.80
CA ILE A 123 2.63 -1.20 13.87
C ILE A 123 2.70 0.33 13.74
N PHE A 124 1.93 0.94 12.82
CA PHE A 124 2.04 2.37 12.50
C PHE A 124 0.82 3.20 12.93
N GLN A 125 -0.31 2.55 13.29
CA GLN A 125 -1.58 3.22 13.58
C GLN A 125 -1.96 4.32 12.56
N PRO A 126 -1.92 4.04 11.24
CA PRO A 126 -2.10 5.06 10.23
C PRO A 126 -3.57 5.40 10.03
N ILE A 127 -3.82 6.54 9.40
CA ILE A 127 -5.11 6.86 8.80
C ILE A 127 -5.20 6.12 7.47
N PHE A 128 -6.18 5.23 7.34
CA PHE A 128 -6.39 4.49 6.10
C PHE A 128 -7.14 5.34 5.08
N THR A 129 -6.77 5.14 3.82
CA THR A 129 -7.40 5.80 2.68
C THR A 129 -7.72 4.78 1.59
N ARG A 130 -8.75 5.09 0.80
CA ARG A 130 -9.15 4.35 -0.39
C ARG A 130 -8.81 5.18 -1.62
N SER A 131 -8.14 4.55 -2.56
CA SER A 131 -7.82 5.10 -3.87
C SER A 131 -8.75 4.56 -4.95
N TYR A 132 -8.87 5.31 -6.04
CA TYR A 132 -9.60 4.94 -7.24
C TYR A 132 -8.68 4.99 -8.47
N PRO A 133 -8.85 4.11 -9.48
CA PRO A 133 -7.95 4.03 -10.62
C PRO A 133 -7.79 5.34 -11.40
N ASN A 134 -8.88 6.09 -11.56
CA ASN A 134 -8.92 7.29 -12.40
C ASN A 134 -8.91 8.61 -11.62
N SER A 135 -8.78 8.55 -10.28
CA SER A 135 -8.82 9.76 -9.45
C SER A 135 -7.51 10.01 -8.73
N ARG A 136 -7.10 11.28 -8.68
CA ARG A 136 -5.98 11.76 -7.85
C ARG A 136 -6.38 11.92 -6.38
N LYS A 137 -7.68 11.96 -6.08
CA LYS A 137 -8.18 12.14 -4.72
C LYS A 137 -8.37 10.79 -4.01
N VAL A 138 -8.38 10.83 -2.69
CA VAL A 138 -8.56 9.66 -1.83
C VAL A 138 -9.72 9.86 -0.87
N GLU A 139 -10.38 8.77 -0.51
CA GLU A 139 -11.43 8.75 0.51
C GLU A 139 -10.83 8.26 1.84
N ARG A 140 -11.04 8.99 2.94
CA ARG A 140 -10.62 8.51 4.28
C ARG A 140 -11.55 7.39 4.73
N ILE A 141 -10.96 6.27 5.17
CA ILE A 141 -11.70 5.09 5.63
C ILE A 141 -11.24 4.64 7.02
N THR A 142 -12.10 3.91 7.72
CA THR A 142 -11.75 3.26 8.99
C THR A 142 -10.98 1.96 8.76
N LEU A 143 -10.31 1.43 9.80
CA LEU A 143 -9.64 0.14 9.74
C LEU A 143 -10.60 -0.99 9.34
N LEU A 144 -11.79 -1.04 9.95
CA LEU A 144 -12.79 -2.05 9.63
C LEU A 144 -13.20 -1.97 8.15
N ARG A 145 -13.39 -0.76 7.63
CA ARG A 145 -13.72 -0.56 6.22
C ARG A 145 -12.58 -1.00 5.31
N ALA A 146 -11.32 -0.77 5.68
CA ALA A 146 -10.15 -1.24 4.94
C ALA A 146 -10.09 -2.78 4.88
N ILE A 147 -10.37 -3.46 6.00
CA ILE A 147 -10.46 -4.92 6.06
C ILE A 147 -11.61 -5.44 5.19
N LEU A 148 -12.79 -4.83 5.29
CA LEU A 148 -13.96 -5.23 4.49
C LEU A 148 -13.75 -4.99 2.99
N LEU A 149 -12.97 -3.97 2.62
CA LEU A 149 -12.63 -3.68 1.23
C LEU A 149 -11.88 -4.85 0.57
N ALA A 150 -11.11 -5.62 1.34
CA ALA A 150 -10.41 -6.80 0.82
C ALA A 150 -11.35 -7.88 0.29
N PHE A 151 -12.58 -7.94 0.82
CA PHE A 151 -13.61 -8.88 0.42
C PHE A 151 -14.66 -8.27 -0.52
N ALA A 152 -14.70 -6.95 -0.62
CA ALA A 152 -15.64 -6.22 -1.46
C ALA A 152 -15.27 -6.37 -2.95
N PRO A 153 -16.24 -6.26 -3.87
CA PRO A 153 -15.94 -6.11 -5.29
C PRO A 153 -15.19 -4.79 -5.54
N PRO A 154 -14.21 -4.77 -6.47
CA PRO A 154 -13.57 -3.54 -6.89
C PRO A 154 -14.58 -2.52 -7.42
N THR A 155 -14.34 -1.24 -7.12
CA THR A 155 -15.16 -0.13 -7.61
C THR A 155 -14.25 0.88 -8.30
N VAL A 156 -14.58 1.25 -9.53
CA VAL A 156 -13.79 2.23 -10.31
C VAL A 156 -14.20 3.66 -9.97
N VAL A 157 -15.49 3.88 -9.70
CA VAL A 157 -16.07 5.20 -9.44
C VAL A 157 -16.29 5.39 -7.93
N PRO A 158 -15.98 6.58 -7.38
CA PRO A 158 -16.33 6.92 -6.01
C PRO A 158 -17.84 6.88 -5.78
N GLN A 159 -18.26 6.43 -4.58
CA GLN A 159 -19.69 6.43 -4.23
C GLN A 159 -20.18 7.84 -3.89
N ASP A 160 -19.29 8.69 -3.38
CA ASP A 160 -19.61 10.02 -2.87
C ASP A 160 -18.41 10.93 -3.12
N GLU A 161 -18.49 11.74 -4.17
CA GLU A 161 -17.39 12.63 -4.58
C GLU A 161 -17.10 13.72 -3.54
N SER A 162 -18.09 14.05 -2.70
CA SER A 162 -17.95 15.05 -1.63
C SER A 162 -16.93 14.67 -0.55
N LYS A 163 -16.67 13.36 -0.38
CA LYS A 163 -15.74 12.81 0.62
C LYS A 163 -14.31 12.68 0.12
N LEU A 164 -14.05 13.08 -1.12
CA LEU A 164 -12.74 12.95 -1.74
C LEU A 164 -11.82 14.10 -1.33
N VAL A 165 -10.66 13.74 -0.80
CA VAL A 165 -9.66 14.67 -0.25
C VAL A 165 -8.31 14.40 -0.91
N THR A 166 -7.45 15.40 -1.04
CA THR A 166 -6.08 15.22 -1.56
C THR A 166 -5.16 14.69 -0.47
N LEU A 167 -4.11 13.94 -0.83
CA LEU A 167 -3.13 13.49 0.17
C LEU A 167 -2.42 14.66 0.85
N ALA A 168 -2.11 15.74 0.11
CA ALA A 168 -1.52 16.95 0.68
C ALA A 168 -2.38 17.56 1.80
N SER A 169 -3.68 17.76 1.57
CA SER A 169 -4.58 18.32 2.59
C SER A 169 -4.77 17.37 3.77
N LEU A 170 -4.76 16.05 3.54
CA LEU A 170 -4.87 15.06 4.62
C LEU A 170 -3.62 15.05 5.53
N VAL A 171 -2.42 15.18 4.94
CA VAL A 171 -1.14 15.31 5.67
C VAL A 171 -1.13 16.61 6.48
N GLU A 172 -1.53 17.73 5.87
CA GLU A 172 -1.55 19.04 6.53
C GLU A 172 -2.56 19.08 7.70
N ALA A 173 -3.71 18.41 7.57
CA ALA A 173 -4.68 18.29 8.65
C ALA A 173 -4.23 17.33 9.76
N ASN A 174 -3.33 16.37 9.50
CA ASN A 174 -2.91 15.34 10.45
C ASN A 174 -1.38 15.18 10.49
N PRO A 175 -0.61 16.21 10.87
CA PRO A 175 0.85 16.19 10.80
C PRO A 175 1.50 15.17 11.74
N ARG A 176 0.77 14.72 12.77
CA ARG A 176 1.24 13.72 13.75
C ARG A 176 0.93 12.27 13.35
N SER A 177 0.19 12.06 12.27
CA SER A 177 -0.27 10.73 11.85
C SER A 177 0.43 10.30 10.56
N ILE A 178 0.53 8.99 10.38
CA ILE A 178 0.95 8.38 9.11
C ILE A 178 -0.30 8.15 8.27
N ILE A 179 -0.22 8.35 6.96
CA ILE A 179 -1.32 8.07 6.03
C ILE A 179 -0.99 6.81 5.25
N CYS A 180 -1.91 5.84 5.23
CA CYS A 180 -1.75 4.61 4.48
C CYS A 180 -2.66 4.63 3.25
N VAL A 181 -2.07 4.39 2.09
CA VAL A 181 -2.71 4.34 0.78
C VAL A 181 -2.51 2.95 0.19
N PHE A 182 -3.58 2.40 -0.40
CA PHE A 182 -3.52 1.17 -1.20
C PHE A 182 -3.64 1.52 -2.69
N PRO A 183 -2.52 1.85 -3.37
CA PRO A 183 -2.55 2.39 -4.73
C PRO A 183 -3.03 1.38 -5.79
N GLU A 184 -2.98 0.06 -5.52
CA GLU A 184 -3.51 -0.97 -6.43
C GLU A 184 -5.04 -0.96 -6.54
N CYS A 185 -5.74 -0.19 -5.70
CA CYS A 185 -7.21 -0.01 -5.66
C CYS A 185 -8.04 -1.30 -5.44
N THR A 186 -7.39 -2.46 -5.39
CA THR A 186 -8.03 -3.76 -5.22
C THR A 186 -7.04 -4.81 -4.72
N THR A 187 -7.56 -5.91 -4.18
CA THR A 187 -6.74 -7.02 -3.69
C THR A 187 -6.19 -7.90 -4.81
N THR A 188 -4.96 -8.40 -4.65
CA THR A 188 -4.37 -9.38 -5.56
C THR A 188 -3.97 -10.66 -4.84
N ASN A 189 -3.51 -11.67 -5.57
CA ASN A 189 -2.90 -12.87 -5.00
C ASN A 189 -1.42 -12.68 -4.60
N GLY A 190 -0.88 -11.46 -4.69
CA GLY A 190 0.51 -11.15 -4.36
C GLY A 190 1.55 -11.78 -5.30
N ARG A 191 1.16 -12.18 -6.52
CA ARG A 191 2.08 -12.69 -7.57
C ARG A 191 2.47 -11.65 -8.61
N GLY A 192 1.79 -10.50 -8.62
CA GLY A 192 2.09 -9.36 -9.46
C GLY A 192 1.53 -8.08 -8.83
N ILE A 193 2.12 -6.94 -9.18
CA ILE A 193 1.67 -5.61 -8.75
C ILE A 193 0.89 -4.97 -9.90
N LEU A 194 -0.35 -4.55 -9.61
CA LEU A 194 -1.20 -3.87 -10.59
C LEU A 194 -0.66 -2.46 -10.90
N PRO A 195 -1.10 -1.84 -12.00
CA PRO A 195 -0.90 -0.42 -12.23
C PRO A 195 -1.40 0.41 -11.04
N LEU A 196 -0.62 1.39 -10.62
CA LEU A 196 -0.92 2.21 -9.46
C LEU A 196 -1.85 3.36 -9.84
N SER A 197 -2.82 3.66 -8.97
CA SER A 197 -3.66 4.85 -9.08
C SER A 197 -2.82 6.13 -8.99
N PRO A 198 -3.20 7.20 -9.72
CA PRO A 198 -2.56 8.51 -9.65
C PRO A 198 -2.81 9.23 -8.32
N SER A 199 -3.54 8.62 -7.38
CA SER A 199 -3.75 9.15 -6.02
C SER A 199 -2.47 9.55 -5.30
N LEU A 200 -1.35 8.84 -5.51
CA LEU A 200 -0.05 9.18 -4.91
C LEU A 200 0.50 10.54 -5.38
N LEU A 201 0.10 11.00 -6.56
CA LEU A 201 0.52 12.29 -7.13
C LEU A 201 -0.17 13.49 -6.47
N SER A 202 -1.21 13.26 -5.66
CA SER A 202 -1.82 14.31 -4.84
C SER A 202 -1.03 14.62 -3.56
N ALA A 203 0.06 13.91 -3.31
CA ALA A 203 1.00 14.21 -2.24
C ALA A 203 1.84 15.44 -2.58
N LYS A 204 2.15 16.25 -1.57
CA LYS A 204 3.06 17.40 -1.69
C LYS A 204 4.46 16.91 -2.06
N GLY A 205 5.20 17.67 -2.89
CA GLY A 205 6.54 17.25 -3.35
C GLY A 205 7.62 17.15 -2.26
N ASP A 206 7.36 17.66 -1.05
CA ASP A 206 8.24 17.52 0.13
C ASP A 206 7.85 16.32 1.02
N THR A 207 6.69 15.70 0.77
CA THR A 207 6.20 14.57 1.58
C THR A 207 6.89 13.27 1.16
N LYS A 208 7.44 12.55 2.14
CA LYS A 208 8.07 11.24 1.95
C LYS A 208 7.01 10.15 1.74
N ILE A 209 7.13 9.41 0.65
CA ILE A 209 6.32 8.23 0.33
C ILE A 209 7.17 6.98 0.55
N TYR A 210 6.71 6.06 1.39
CA TYR A 210 7.38 4.79 1.68
C TYR A 210 6.62 3.63 1.04
N PRO A 211 7.15 2.99 -0.01
CA PRO A 211 6.57 1.77 -0.57
C PRO A 211 6.74 0.60 0.41
N VAL A 212 5.63 -0.08 0.74
CA VAL A 212 5.61 -1.22 1.66
C VAL A 212 4.99 -2.42 0.98
N ASN A 213 5.72 -3.53 0.94
CA ASN A 213 5.20 -4.80 0.43
C ASN A 213 5.02 -5.80 1.58
N LEU A 214 3.85 -6.43 1.61
CA LEU A 214 3.51 -7.50 2.54
C LEU A 214 3.36 -8.82 1.79
N ARG A 215 4.08 -9.85 2.25
CA ARG A 215 4.05 -11.17 1.64
C ARG A 215 3.80 -12.27 2.67
N TYR A 216 2.83 -13.12 2.36
CA TYR A 216 2.46 -14.26 3.18
C TYR A 216 3.14 -15.56 2.72
N THR A 217 3.51 -16.39 3.70
CA THR A 217 3.90 -17.78 3.49
C THR A 217 3.10 -18.64 4.48
N PRO A 218 2.28 -19.58 4.02
CA PRO A 218 1.80 -19.79 2.63
C PRO A 218 0.94 -18.63 2.07
N GLN A 219 0.76 -18.56 0.74
CA GLN A 219 0.07 -17.45 0.03
C GLN A 219 -1.46 -17.62 -0.08
N ASP A 220 -2.05 -18.60 0.60
CA ASP A 220 -3.48 -18.90 0.52
C ASP A 220 -4.36 -17.97 1.38
N VAL A 221 -3.75 -17.14 2.22
CA VAL A 221 -4.43 -16.08 3.00
C VAL A 221 -4.72 -14.83 2.16
N THR A 222 -4.39 -14.85 0.87
CA THR A 222 -4.70 -13.76 -0.06
C THR A 222 -6.17 -13.80 -0.48
N THR A 223 -6.73 -12.63 -0.82
CA THR A 223 -8.16 -12.48 -1.17
C THR A 223 -8.34 -11.87 -2.56
N PRO A 224 -7.81 -12.50 -3.63
CA PRO A 224 -7.97 -11.96 -4.98
C PRO A 224 -9.42 -12.01 -5.47
N VAL A 225 -10.25 -12.88 -4.90
CA VAL A 225 -11.67 -13.05 -5.23
C VAL A 225 -12.53 -12.53 -4.08
N SER A 226 -13.53 -11.71 -4.42
CA SER A 226 -14.51 -11.16 -3.49
C SER A 226 -15.49 -12.23 -2.95
N GLY A 227 -15.96 -12.08 -1.72
CA GLY A 227 -17.09 -12.86 -1.17
C GLY A 227 -16.75 -14.19 -0.45
N GLY A 228 -15.47 -14.54 -0.30
CA GLY A 228 -15.02 -15.80 0.33
C GLY A 228 -14.80 -15.75 1.84
N TYR A 229 -15.60 -15.01 2.61
CA TYR A 229 -15.35 -14.71 4.04
C TYR A 229 -15.14 -15.96 4.89
N VAL A 230 -16.09 -16.90 4.85
CA VAL A 230 -16.07 -18.10 5.70
C VAL A 230 -14.93 -19.03 5.31
N SER A 231 -14.72 -19.24 4.00
CA SER A 231 -13.62 -20.08 3.52
C SER A 231 -12.25 -19.49 3.86
N TRP A 232 -12.11 -18.17 3.76
CA TRP A 232 -10.88 -17.48 4.11
C TRP A 232 -10.63 -17.52 5.61
N LEU A 233 -11.65 -17.26 6.43
CA LEU A 233 -11.55 -17.32 7.90
C LEU A 233 -11.19 -18.73 8.36
N TYR A 234 -11.78 -19.76 7.74
CA TYR A 234 -11.40 -21.14 7.98
C TYR A 234 -9.92 -21.38 7.66
N GLN A 235 -9.47 -21.02 6.45
CA GLN A 235 -8.08 -21.19 6.03
C GLN A 235 -7.09 -20.46 6.96
N LEU A 236 -7.44 -19.25 7.40
CA LEU A 236 -6.63 -18.44 8.30
C LEU A 236 -6.52 -19.08 9.70
N LEU A 237 -7.64 -19.51 10.28
CA LEU A 237 -7.65 -19.98 11.67
C LEU A 237 -7.27 -21.46 11.81
N SER A 238 -7.53 -22.27 10.79
CA SER A 238 -7.29 -23.72 10.81
C SER A 238 -5.81 -24.07 10.78
N LYS A 239 -4.97 -23.19 10.20
CA LYS A 239 -3.53 -23.43 10.07
C LYS A 239 -2.77 -23.02 11.34
N PRO A 240 -1.77 -23.79 11.76
CA PRO A 240 -1.07 -23.54 13.02
C PRO A 240 -0.31 -22.21 13.01
N SER A 241 0.38 -21.89 11.91
CA SER A 241 1.16 -20.66 11.78
C SER A 241 1.16 -20.10 10.35
N HIS A 242 1.19 -18.78 10.27
CA HIS A 242 1.41 -17.98 9.08
C HIS A 242 2.66 -17.11 9.30
N GLN A 243 3.52 -17.06 8.28
CA GLN A 243 4.67 -16.16 8.28
C GLN A 243 4.36 -14.97 7.38
N MET A 244 4.48 -13.77 7.94
CA MET A 244 4.35 -12.51 7.22
C MET A 244 5.73 -11.88 7.04
N ARG A 245 6.09 -11.56 5.81
CA ARG A 245 7.33 -10.85 5.46
C ARG A 245 6.96 -9.45 5.04
N VAL A 246 7.45 -8.48 5.79
CA VAL A 246 7.18 -7.07 5.58
C VAL A 246 8.48 -6.42 5.15
N ARG A 247 8.42 -5.75 3.99
CA ARG A 247 9.57 -5.11 3.37
C ARG A 247 9.22 -3.66 3.06
N ILE A 248 10.07 -2.73 3.48
CA ILE A 248 9.90 -1.29 3.26
C ILE A 248 11.02 -0.81 2.35
N ALA A 249 10.69 -0.12 1.26
CA ALA A 249 11.66 0.48 0.35
C ALA A 249 12.13 1.85 0.84
N MET A 250 13.15 2.38 0.17
CA MET A 250 13.58 3.76 0.35
C MET A 250 12.44 4.75 0.04
N ARG A 251 12.51 5.92 0.67
CA ARG A 251 11.55 7.00 0.47
C ARG A 251 11.60 7.53 -0.96
N VAL A 252 10.43 7.89 -1.48
CA VAL A 252 10.20 8.47 -2.80
C VAL A 252 9.50 9.82 -2.60
N TYR A 253 9.84 10.83 -3.41
CA TYR A 253 9.20 12.13 -3.42
C TYR A 253 8.42 12.36 -4.71
N ASN A 254 7.33 13.14 -4.60
CA ASN A 254 6.55 13.60 -5.76
C ASN A 254 7.14 14.91 -6.33
N SER A 255 8.38 14.83 -6.80
CA SER A 255 9.16 15.97 -7.33
C SER A 255 9.96 15.57 -8.56
N SER A 256 10.45 16.56 -9.31
CA SER A 256 11.26 16.34 -10.51
C SER A 256 12.50 15.48 -10.26
N SER A 257 13.11 15.62 -9.08
CA SER A 257 14.04 14.65 -8.50
C SER A 257 13.28 13.68 -7.59
N ILE A 258 13.23 12.40 -7.94
CA ILE A 258 12.45 11.41 -7.17
C ILE A 258 13.08 11.13 -5.79
N ASP A 259 14.40 11.25 -5.68
CA ASP A 259 15.15 10.93 -4.44
C ASP A 259 15.35 12.15 -3.52
N SER A 260 15.04 13.36 -3.99
CA SER A 260 15.24 14.62 -3.26
C SER A 260 13.94 15.43 -3.22
N PRO A 261 13.62 16.08 -2.10
CA PRO A 261 12.38 16.85 -1.98
C PRO A 261 12.33 17.99 -3.01
N ALA A 262 11.12 18.42 -3.38
CA ALA A 262 10.94 19.60 -4.20
C ALA A 262 11.69 20.80 -3.59
N ARG A 263 12.58 21.44 -4.36
CA ARG A 263 13.29 22.65 -3.91
C ARG A 263 12.24 23.70 -3.52
N LYS A 264 12.16 24.05 -2.24
CA LYS A 264 11.54 25.32 -1.86
C LYS A 264 12.40 26.41 -2.51
N SER A 265 11.78 27.25 -3.34
CA SER A 265 12.38 28.53 -3.69
C SER A 265 12.52 29.33 -2.40
N GLU A 266 13.59 29.09 -1.66
CA GLU A 266 14.07 30.07 -0.71
C GLU A 266 14.45 31.26 -1.57
N LYS A 267 13.64 32.34 -1.49
CA LYS A 267 14.12 33.66 -1.85
C LYS A 267 15.43 33.82 -1.08
N ALA A 268 16.55 33.75 -1.78
CA ALA A 268 17.85 34.01 -1.21
C ALA A 268 17.76 35.38 -0.54
N VAL A 269 17.65 35.39 0.79
CA VAL A 269 17.92 36.59 1.56
C VAL A 269 19.40 36.81 1.35
N ALA A 270 19.73 37.74 0.47
CA ALA A 270 21.09 38.16 0.21
C ALA A 270 21.66 38.74 1.52
N SER A 271 22.23 37.87 2.33
CA SER A 271 23.14 38.25 3.41
C SER A 271 24.40 38.74 2.71
N GLY A 272 24.53 40.06 2.63
CA GLY A 272 25.66 40.74 2.01
C GLY A 272 26.96 40.35 2.69
N TYR A 273 27.71 39.47 2.04
CA TYR A 273 29.16 39.42 2.12
C TYR A 273 29.68 39.02 0.75
N ASP A 274 30.58 39.86 0.24
CA ASP A 274 31.34 39.66 -1.00
C ASP A 274 31.87 38.23 -1.10
N SER A 275 31.30 37.47 -2.02
CA SER A 275 31.97 36.30 -2.59
C SER A 275 31.88 36.42 -4.11
N ASN A 276 33.07 36.57 -4.69
CA ASN A 276 33.43 36.64 -6.09
C ASN A 276 32.34 36.21 -7.08
N ILE A 277 31.85 37.19 -7.84
CA ILE A 277 30.96 37.05 -9.02
C ILE A 277 31.47 36.01 -10.04
N PHE A 278 32.78 35.73 -10.05
CA PHE A 278 33.40 34.78 -10.98
C PHE A 278 33.44 33.31 -10.49
N ASP A 279 33.06 33.01 -9.24
CA ASP A 279 33.10 31.63 -8.69
C ASP A 279 31.74 30.90 -8.75
N THR A 280 30.75 31.47 -9.45
CA THR A 280 29.45 30.80 -9.61
C THR A 280 29.59 29.59 -10.58
N PRO A 281 29.13 28.39 -10.19
CA PRO A 281 29.21 27.19 -11.02
C PRO A 281 28.37 27.28 -12.32
N ASP A 282 27.52 28.29 -12.45
CA ASP A 282 26.71 28.59 -13.63
C ASP A 282 27.53 29.12 -14.84
N LEU A 283 28.71 29.70 -14.62
CA LEU A 283 29.55 30.22 -15.72
C LEU A 283 30.51 29.17 -16.31
N ARG A 284 30.74 28.07 -15.59
CA ARG A 284 31.72 27.04 -15.97
C ARG A 284 31.19 26.02 -16.98
N ASN A 285 29.86 25.89 -17.09
CA ASN A 285 29.22 25.03 -18.08
C ASN A 285 28.61 25.88 -19.20
N GLY A 286 29.39 26.05 -20.27
CA GLY A 286 29.10 26.95 -21.38
C GLY A 286 27.75 26.71 -22.07
N ALA A 287 27.11 27.84 -22.43
CA ALA A 287 26.30 28.16 -23.61
C ALA A 287 25.23 27.21 -24.19
N SER A 288 25.06 25.97 -23.72
CA SER A 288 24.01 25.05 -24.20
C SER A 288 22.77 25.00 -23.29
N SER A 289 22.86 25.48 -22.05
CA SER A 289 21.80 25.36 -21.04
C SER A 289 20.77 26.51 -21.04
N ARG A 290 20.97 27.56 -21.85
CA ARG A 290 20.07 28.73 -21.86
C ARG A 290 18.71 28.44 -22.51
N LEU A 291 18.64 27.44 -23.39
CA LEU A 291 17.38 27.03 -24.05
C LEU A 291 16.52 26.08 -23.20
N GLU A 292 17.08 25.42 -22.18
CA GLU A 292 16.29 24.56 -21.27
C GLU A 292 15.69 25.32 -20.08
N ARG A 293 16.13 26.57 -19.84
CA ARG A 293 15.79 27.33 -18.63
C ARG A 293 14.48 28.13 -18.72
N GLU A 294 13.86 28.24 -19.90
CA GLU A 294 12.56 28.92 -20.08
C GLU A 294 11.33 28.00 -19.96
N MET A 295 11.49 26.68 -19.83
CA MET A 295 10.40 25.75 -19.52
C MET A 295 10.42 25.29 -18.06
N GLY A 296 10.61 26.23 -17.13
CA GLY A 296 10.36 26.01 -15.71
C GLY A 296 8.87 25.88 -15.45
N MET A 297 8.27 24.77 -15.85
CA MET A 297 6.90 24.40 -15.49
C MET A 297 6.91 24.03 -14.01
N ASP A 298 6.47 24.98 -13.18
CA ASP A 298 6.10 24.71 -11.78
C ASP A 298 5.11 23.54 -11.80
N ILE A 299 5.46 22.42 -11.16
CA ILE A 299 4.56 21.28 -11.04
C ILE A 299 3.46 21.74 -10.10
N THR A 300 2.41 22.31 -10.67
CA THR A 300 1.17 22.65 -9.97
C THR A 300 0.64 21.37 -9.38
N THR A 301 0.96 21.15 -8.10
CA THR A 301 0.41 20.07 -7.28
C THR A 301 -1.05 20.45 -7.01
N GLY A 302 -1.92 20.21 -8.00
CA GLY A 302 -3.28 20.71 -7.93
C GLY A 302 -4.20 20.21 -9.05
N GLU A 303 -5.14 19.35 -8.65
CA GLU A 303 -6.56 19.39 -9.01
C GLU A 303 -7.03 19.15 -10.45
N THR A 304 -6.18 19.17 -11.47
CA THR A 304 -6.65 18.89 -12.83
C THR A 304 -6.83 17.37 -13.00
N GLU A 305 -8.06 16.93 -13.25
CA GLU A 305 -8.39 15.56 -13.72
C GLU A 305 -7.90 15.34 -15.16
N GLY A 306 -6.64 15.71 -15.42
CA GLY A 306 -5.97 15.54 -16.71
C GLY A 306 -5.10 14.29 -16.73
N GLU A 307 -4.76 13.86 -17.95
CA GLU A 307 -3.83 12.77 -18.24
C GLU A 307 -2.54 12.91 -17.42
N VAL A 308 -2.06 11.79 -16.88
CA VAL A 308 -0.84 11.74 -16.07
C VAL A 308 0.36 12.14 -16.93
N SER A 309 1.09 13.17 -16.52
CA SER A 309 2.27 13.61 -17.27
C SER A 309 3.38 12.55 -17.25
N ALA A 310 4.28 12.57 -18.24
CA ALA A 310 5.38 11.60 -18.30
C ALA A 310 6.29 11.61 -17.06
N GLN A 311 6.42 12.75 -16.38
CA GLN A 311 7.19 12.85 -15.13
C GLN A 311 6.44 12.25 -13.95
N GLU A 312 5.15 12.53 -13.83
CA GLU A 312 4.27 11.92 -12.81
C GLU A 312 4.21 10.40 -12.98
N GLN A 313 4.14 9.91 -14.22
CA GLN A 313 4.13 8.48 -14.52
C GLN A 313 5.43 7.80 -14.03
N LYS A 314 6.59 8.47 -14.15
CA LYS A 314 7.86 7.94 -13.61
C LYS A 314 7.83 7.76 -12.10
N VAL A 315 7.16 8.65 -11.35
CA VAL A 315 7.00 8.51 -9.90
C VAL A 315 6.18 7.27 -9.58
N LEU A 316 5.04 7.08 -10.25
CA LEU A 316 4.20 5.88 -10.08
C LEU A 316 4.94 4.60 -10.47
N ASP A 317 5.68 4.64 -11.59
CA ASP A 317 6.47 3.52 -12.07
C ASP A 317 7.58 3.13 -11.10
N ARG A 318 8.24 4.12 -10.48
CA ARG A 318 9.26 3.90 -9.46
C ARG A 318 8.68 3.23 -8.22
N VAL A 319 7.54 3.73 -7.70
CA VAL A 319 6.87 3.11 -6.55
C VAL A 319 6.43 1.69 -6.89
N ALA A 320 5.88 1.47 -8.09
CA ALA A 320 5.46 0.15 -8.55
C ALA A 320 6.64 -0.83 -8.69
N GLU A 321 7.78 -0.34 -9.21
CA GLU A 321 9.01 -1.13 -9.32
C GLU A 321 9.57 -1.49 -7.95
N ASP A 322 9.58 -0.56 -7.00
CA ASP A 322 10.00 -0.85 -5.63
C ASP A 322 9.09 -1.88 -4.97
N LEU A 323 7.76 -1.74 -5.10
CA LEU A 323 6.81 -2.76 -4.61
C LEU A 323 7.06 -4.14 -5.26
N ALA A 324 7.31 -4.18 -6.56
CA ALA A 324 7.58 -5.41 -7.30
C ALA A 324 8.90 -6.06 -6.85
N ARG A 325 9.96 -5.26 -6.70
CA ARG A 325 11.29 -5.68 -6.22
C ARG A 325 11.22 -6.24 -4.80
N LEU A 326 10.55 -5.55 -3.89
CA LEU A 326 10.37 -6.00 -2.50
C LEU A 326 9.56 -7.31 -2.41
N GLY A 327 8.50 -7.42 -3.22
CA GLY A 327 7.66 -8.62 -3.30
C GLY A 327 8.33 -9.81 -4.00
N ARG A 328 9.41 -9.55 -4.75
CA ARG A 328 10.03 -10.48 -5.73
C ARG A 328 9.01 -10.94 -6.76
N VAL A 329 8.24 -10.00 -7.28
CA VAL A 329 7.18 -10.19 -8.28
C VAL A 329 7.39 -9.24 -9.45
N LYS A 330 6.62 -9.41 -10.52
CA LYS A 330 6.66 -8.49 -11.67
C LYS A 330 5.47 -7.54 -11.63
N ARG A 331 5.62 -6.40 -12.29
CA ARG A 331 4.49 -5.53 -12.64
C ARG A 331 3.65 -6.21 -13.71
N VAL A 332 2.34 -6.04 -13.64
CA VAL A 332 1.39 -6.56 -14.64
C VAL A 332 0.63 -5.40 -15.28
N GLY A 333 0.23 -5.56 -16.55
CA GLY A 333 -0.57 -4.57 -17.27
C GLY A 333 -2.09 -4.75 -17.12
N LEU A 334 -2.53 -5.60 -16.19
CA LEU A 334 -3.94 -5.82 -15.90
C LEU A 334 -4.45 -4.77 -14.92
N ASP A 335 -5.61 -4.21 -15.21
CA ASP A 335 -6.21 -3.14 -14.40
C ASP A 335 -7.39 -3.64 -13.54
N VAL A 336 -7.91 -2.76 -12.69
CA VAL A 336 -9.12 -2.98 -11.88
C VAL A 336 -10.33 -3.34 -12.76
N GLY A 337 -10.41 -2.78 -13.98
CA GLY A 337 -11.41 -3.16 -14.98
C GLY A 337 -11.39 -4.65 -15.32
N ASP A 338 -10.20 -5.19 -15.62
CA ASP A 338 -10.01 -6.61 -15.91
C ASP A 338 -10.41 -7.50 -14.74
N LYS A 339 -10.17 -7.02 -13.50
CA LYS A 339 -10.61 -7.73 -12.29
C LYS A 339 -12.13 -7.81 -12.19
N ILE A 340 -12.84 -6.74 -12.53
CA ILE A 340 -14.32 -6.74 -12.53
C ILE A 340 -14.84 -7.78 -13.53
N GLU A 341 -14.25 -7.84 -14.72
CA GLU A 341 -14.60 -8.84 -15.73
C GLU A 341 -14.27 -10.27 -15.26
N PHE A 342 -13.10 -10.47 -14.67
CA PHE A 342 -12.71 -11.75 -14.09
C PHE A 342 -13.72 -12.21 -13.03
N LEU A 343 -14.15 -11.34 -12.12
CA LEU A 343 -15.13 -11.66 -11.09
C LEU A 343 -16.49 -12.01 -11.68
N LYS A 344 -16.95 -11.33 -12.73
CA LYS A 344 -18.19 -11.67 -13.45
C LYS A 344 -18.13 -13.10 -14.00
N VAL A 345 -17.02 -13.48 -14.64
CA VAL A 345 -16.81 -14.83 -15.18
C VAL A 345 -16.68 -15.87 -14.06
N TRP A 346 -15.94 -15.55 -13.00
CA TRP A 346 -15.71 -16.43 -11.86
C TRP A 346 -17.01 -16.76 -11.10
N LEU A 347 -17.83 -15.75 -10.81
CA LEU A 347 -19.08 -15.90 -10.07
C LEU A 347 -20.16 -16.63 -10.86
N LYS A 348 -20.27 -16.38 -12.18
CA LYS A 348 -21.23 -17.08 -13.05
C LYS A 348 -21.03 -18.60 -13.07
N ARG A 349 -19.83 -19.09 -12.73
CA ARG A 349 -19.50 -20.51 -12.73
C ARG A 349 -19.73 -21.21 -11.39
N ARG A 350 -19.81 -20.45 -10.29
CA ARG A 350 -20.05 -20.97 -8.93
C ARG A 350 -21.54 -21.05 -8.58
N ARG A 351 -22.38 -20.32 -9.30
CA ARG A 351 -23.82 -20.58 -9.39
C ARG A 351 -24.05 -21.69 -10.40
#